data_AF-A0A411YVX6-F1
#
_entry.id   AF-A0A411YVX6-F1
#
_cell.length_a   1.000
_cell.length_b   1.000
_cell.length_c   1.000
_cell.angle_alpha   90.00
_cell.angle_beta   90.00
_cell.angle_gamma   90.00
#
_symmetry.space_group_name_H-M   'P 1'
#
loop_
_entity.id
_entity.type
_entity.pdbx_description
1 polymer ?
#
loop_
_entity_poly.entity_id
_entity_poly.type
_entity_poly.pdbx_seq_one_letter_code
_entity_poly.pdbx_strand_id
1 'polypeptide(L)'
;HQETYNTQLKWRNSYPLNGGATDVPFYNTATNQVEQWQRQYFTYEENGGLSRAMIRNINNTFSINTGVKGSFGDSWQYEAMFSHSQNQLEAKWPALIAAKANAFYLGQSLGVDPDSGYQMYYVPHERLYTPLTPAQFASITQDSIDRDTARAENYSIKVNNTDLFQLPAGSVGFAATAE
;
A
#
# COMPACT_ATOMS: atom_id res chain seq x y z
N HIS A 1 3.11 28.55 -3.86
CA HIS A 1 4.31 28.26 -3.03
C HIS A 1 3.99 27.65 -1.65
N GLN A 2 2.79 27.10 -1.40
CA GLN A 2 2.42 26.52 -0.08
C GLN A 2 2.46 24.98 -0.02
N GLU A 3 2.73 24.28 -1.11
CA GLU A 3 2.64 22.80 -1.13
C GLU A 3 3.91 22.07 -0.66
N THR A 4 5.00 22.78 -0.39
CA THR A 4 6.32 22.15 -0.15
C THR A 4 6.68 21.91 1.31
N TYR A 5 5.81 22.18 2.28
CA TYR A 5 6.13 22.04 3.72
C TYR A 5 5.20 21.11 4.51
N ASN A 6 4.14 20.60 3.87
CA ASN A 6 3.09 19.86 4.56
C ASN A 6 2.97 18.43 4.05
N THR A 7 2.65 17.52 4.96
CA THR A 7 2.23 16.15 4.62
C THR A 7 0.87 16.16 3.91
N GLN A 8 0.55 15.08 3.21
CA GLN A 8 -0.78 14.86 2.63
C GLN A 8 -1.84 14.48 3.68
N LEU A 9 -1.43 14.22 4.92
CA LEU A 9 -2.30 13.79 6.00
C LEU A 9 -3.20 14.94 6.48
N LYS A 10 -4.43 14.59 6.80
CA LYS A 10 -5.47 15.52 7.27
C LYS A 10 -6.22 14.85 8.38
N TRP A 11 -6.56 15.62 9.40
CA TRP A 11 -7.46 15.18 10.45
C TRP A 11 -8.78 15.94 10.35
N ARG A 12 -9.86 15.25 10.67
CA ARG A 12 -11.16 15.85 10.89
C ARG A 12 -11.86 15.07 11.98
N ASN A 13 -12.54 15.76 12.89
CA ASN A 13 -13.39 15.10 13.86
C ASN A 13 -14.52 14.37 13.13
N SER A 14 -14.39 13.06 13.07
CA SER A 14 -15.28 12.18 12.31
C SER A 14 -15.33 10.79 12.96
N TYR A 15 -16.45 10.09 12.79
CA TYR A 15 -16.53 8.66 13.07
C TYR A 15 -16.63 7.86 11.76
N PRO A 16 -16.10 6.63 11.73
CA PRO A 16 -16.25 5.75 10.57
C PRO A 16 -17.73 5.35 10.40
N LEU A 17 -18.30 5.63 9.23
CA LEU A 17 -19.67 5.27 8.87
C LEU A 17 -19.69 4.67 7.46
N ASN A 18 -20.17 3.43 7.32
CA ASN A 18 -20.32 2.74 6.02
C ASN A 18 -19.06 2.78 5.13
N GLY A 19 -17.88 2.62 5.73
CA GLY A 19 -16.60 2.68 5.01
C GLY A 19 -16.15 4.10 4.63
N GLY A 20 -16.93 5.13 4.98
CA GLY A 20 -16.56 6.54 4.89
C GLY A 20 -16.33 7.17 6.25
N ALA A 21 -16.13 8.50 6.26
CA ALA A 21 -16.03 9.31 7.47
C ALA A 21 -17.14 10.37 7.45
N THR A 22 -17.90 10.46 8.52
CA THR A 22 -18.94 11.50 8.69
C THR A 22 -18.49 12.48 9.75
N ASP A 23 -18.60 13.76 9.43
CA ASP A 23 -18.30 14.87 10.33
C ASP A 23 -19.16 14.84 11.59
N VAL A 24 -18.55 15.08 12.75
CA VAL A 24 -19.22 14.98 14.05
C VAL A 24 -18.99 16.26 14.83
N PRO A 25 -19.95 17.18 14.82
CA PRO A 25 -19.87 18.33 15.71
C PRO A 25 -19.81 17.88 17.17
N PHE A 26 -19.17 18.69 18.00
CA PHE A 26 -19.10 18.48 19.44
C PHE A 26 -19.37 19.80 20.16
N TYR A 27 -19.83 19.73 21.40
CA TYR A 27 -20.00 20.90 22.24
C TYR A 27 -18.68 21.21 22.97
N ASN A 28 -18.09 22.37 22.69
CA ASN A 28 -16.86 22.81 23.33
C ASN A 28 -17.17 23.67 24.56
N THR A 29 -16.92 23.11 25.74
CA THR A 29 -17.12 23.80 27.03
C THR A 29 -16.13 24.94 27.27
N ALA A 30 -15.03 25.02 26.52
CA ALA A 30 -14.09 26.14 26.59
C ALA A 30 -14.64 27.42 25.94
N THR A 31 -15.48 27.29 24.92
CA THR A 31 -16.06 28.39 24.14
C THR A 31 -17.58 28.51 24.28
N ASN A 32 -18.23 27.50 24.85
CA ASN A 32 -19.69 27.32 24.94
C ASN A 32 -20.38 27.29 23.57
N GLN A 33 -19.75 26.62 22.59
CA GLN A 33 -20.26 26.53 21.21
C GLN A 33 -20.24 25.09 20.69
N VAL A 34 -21.15 24.80 19.76
CA VAL A 34 -21.05 23.58 18.93
C VAL A 34 -20.03 23.84 17.83
N GLU A 35 -19.00 23.01 17.77
CA GLU A 35 -17.85 23.18 16.90
C GLU A 35 -17.59 21.91 16.10
N GLN A 36 -16.98 22.07 14.93
CA GLN A 36 -16.48 20.98 14.10
C GLN A 36 -15.03 21.28 13.74
N TRP A 37 -14.11 20.45 14.26
CA TRP A 37 -12.68 20.69 14.10
C TRP A 37 -12.09 19.85 12.98
N GLN A 38 -11.18 20.46 12.24
CA GLN A 38 -10.34 19.78 11.27
C GLN A 38 -8.96 20.43 11.22
N ARG A 39 -7.97 19.61 10.90
CA ARG A 39 -6.61 20.02 10.63
C ARG A 39 -6.23 19.59 9.23
N GLN A 40 -6.23 20.56 8.32
CA GLN A 40 -6.01 20.34 6.90
C GLN A 40 -4.55 20.05 6.55
N TYR A 41 -3.62 20.45 7.41
CA TYR A 41 -2.19 20.35 7.16
C TYR A 41 -1.43 20.01 8.44
N PHE A 42 -0.46 19.13 8.29
CA PHE A 42 0.60 18.87 9.27
C PHE A 42 1.93 19.11 8.59
N THR A 43 2.87 19.76 9.26
CA THR A 43 4.18 20.06 8.67
C THR A 43 5.08 18.83 8.66
N TYR A 44 6.14 18.85 7.85
CA TYR A 44 7.14 17.79 7.87
C TYR A 44 7.88 17.71 9.20
N GLU A 45 8.09 18.83 9.89
CA GLU A 45 8.73 18.88 11.20
C GLU A 45 7.89 18.15 12.24
N GLU A 46 6.57 18.33 12.21
CA GLU A 46 5.64 17.57 13.05
C GLU A 46 5.71 16.07 12.76
N ASN A 47 5.90 15.68 11.49
CA ASN A 47 6.06 14.28 11.10
C ASN A 47 7.46 13.72 11.42
N GLY A 48 8.39 14.52 11.95
CA GLY A 48 9.77 14.10 12.19
C GLY A 48 10.63 14.03 10.92
N GLY A 49 10.26 14.81 9.90
CA GLY A 49 10.99 15.02 8.66
C GLY A 49 10.29 14.46 7.42
N LEU A 50 10.78 14.87 6.25
CA LEU A 50 10.26 14.45 4.94
C LEU A 50 10.27 12.93 4.76
N SER A 51 11.28 12.23 5.27
CA SER A 51 11.43 10.78 5.09
C SER A 51 10.29 9.96 5.68
N ARG A 52 9.64 10.46 6.74
CA ARG A 52 8.46 9.83 7.36
C ARG A 52 7.15 10.18 6.64
N ALA A 53 7.16 11.20 5.78
CA ALA A 53 6.01 11.58 4.97
C ALA A 53 5.96 10.87 3.61
N MET A 54 7.05 10.21 3.21
CA MET A 54 7.15 9.54 1.92
C MET A 54 6.48 8.16 1.94
N ILE A 55 5.84 7.84 0.82
CA ILE A 55 5.40 6.47 0.51
C ILE A 55 6.65 5.64 0.21
N ARG A 56 6.75 4.46 0.81
CA ARG A 56 7.91 3.56 0.63
C ARG A 56 7.49 2.29 -0.05
N ASN A 57 8.04 2.04 -1.24
CA ASN A 57 7.83 0.82 -2.00
C ASN A 57 9.06 -0.08 -1.89
N ILE A 58 8.89 -1.28 -1.35
CA ILE A 58 9.94 -2.29 -1.21
C ILE A 58 9.60 -3.42 -2.15
N ASN A 59 10.47 -3.67 -3.12
CA ASN A 59 10.24 -4.63 -4.19
C ASN A 59 11.26 -5.77 -4.11
N ASN A 60 10.79 -7.01 -3.94
CA ASN A 60 11.62 -8.21 -3.90
C ASN A 60 11.28 -9.10 -5.10
N THR A 61 12.24 -9.28 -6.00
CA THR A 61 12.06 -10.06 -7.23
C THR A 61 12.91 -11.32 -7.18
N PHE A 62 12.31 -12.45 -7.53
CA PHE A 62 12.95 -13.75 -7.68
C PHE A 62 12.69 -14.27 -9.09
N SER A 63 13.74 -14.75 -9.76
CA SER A 63 13.62 -15.35 -11.08
C SER A 63 14.49 -16.60 -11.17
N ILE A 64 13.93 -17.66 -11.76
CA ILE A 64 14.61 -18.91 -12.07
C ILE A 64 14.39 -19.25 -13.53
N ASN A 65 15.47 -19.63 -14.21
CA ASN A 65 15.43 -20.13 -15.57
C ASN A 65 16.23 -21.43 -15.60
N THR A 66 15.60 -22.49 -16.09
CA THR A 66 16.22 -23.82 -16.20
C THR A 66 15.85 -24.47 -17.51
N GLY A 67 16.68 -25.40 -17.95
CA GLY A 67 16.45 -26.11 -19.20
C GLY A 67 17.20 -27.43 -19.23
N VAL A 68 16.66 -28.34 -20.03
CA VAL A 68 17.28 -29.63 -20.31
C VAL A 68 17.23 -29.87 -21.81
N LYS A 69 18.33 -30.39 -22.35
CA LYS A 69 18.41 -30.86 -23.73
C LYS A 69 18.97 -32.26 -23.75
N GLY A 70 18.55 -33.06 -24.72
CA GLY A 70 19.05 -34.42 -24.87
C GLY A 70 18.61 -35.05 -26.18
N SER A 71 18.99 -36.30 -26.34
CA SER A 71 18.58 -37.15 -27.46
C SER A 71 17.88 -38.41 -26.97
N PHE A 72 17.00 -38.96 -27.80
CA PHE A 72 16.36 -40.26 -27.57
C PHE A 72 16.48 -41.12 -28.83
N GLY A 73 17.13 -42.27 -28.73
CA GLY A 73 17.53 -43.03 -29.93
C GLY A 73 18.53 -42.26 -30.80
N ASP A 74 18.64 -42.66 -32.07
CA ASP A 74 19.67 -42.12 -32.97
C ASP A 74 19.29 -40.80 -33.64
N SER A 75 17.99 -40.49 -33.74
CA SER A 75 17.49 -39.40 -34.58
C SER A 75 16.61 -38.36 -33.87
N TRP A 76 16.18 -38.59 -32.62
CA TRP A 76 15.37 -37.62 -31.88
C TRP A 76 16.22 -36.74 -30.97
N GLN A 77 15.94 -35.43 -31.01
CA GLN A 77 16.50 -34.42 -30.13
C GLN A 77 15.37 -33.69 -29.43
N TYR A 78 15.55 -33.37 -28.15
CA TYR A 78 14.60 -32.58 -27.39
C TYR A 78 15.28 -31.45 -26.64
N GLU A 79 14.54 -30.39 -26.44
CA GLU A 79 14.89 -29.26 -25.59
C GLU A 79 13.64 -28.85 -24.82
N ALA A 80 13.75 -28.77 -23.50
CA ALA A 80 12.70 -28.27 -22.63
C ALA A 80 13.27 -27.11 -21.81
N MET A 81 12.52 -26.01 -21.75
CA MET A 81 12.86 -24.80 -21.04
C MET A 81 11.73 -24.42 -20.09
N PHE A 82 12.12 -23.93 -18.92
CA PHE A 82 11.20 -23.39 -17.93
C PHE A 82 11.77 -22.09 -17.38
N SER A 83 10.93 -21.07 -17.33
CA SER A 83 11.21 -19.80 -16.65
C SER A 83 10.10 -19.52 -15.65
N HIS A 84 10.49 -19.05 -14.47
CA HIS A 84 9.57 -18.50 -13.50
C HIS A 84 10.14 -17.20 -12.96
N SER A 85 9.29 -16.20 -12.87
CA SER A 85 9.59 -14.94 -12.20
C SER A 85 8.47 -14.59 -11.23
N GLN A 86 8.84 -14.07 -10.07
CA GLN A 86 7.93 -13.62 -9.04
C GLN A 86 8.42 -12.29 -8.49
N ASN A 87 7.46 -11.41 -8.19
CA ASN A 87 7.71 -10.13 -7.57
C ASN A 87 6.78 -9.94 -6.36
N GLN A 88 7.35 -9.53 -5.23
CA GLN A 88 6.62 -9.15 -4.02
C GLN A 88 6.83 -7.66 -3.76
N LEU A 89 5.74 -6.91 -3.72
CA LEU A 89 5.72 -5.48 -3.42
C LEU A 89 5.13 -5.25 -2.03
N GLU A 90 5.85 -4.53 -1.17
CA GLU A 90 5.33 -3.97 0.07
C GLU A 90 5.30 -2.43 -0.06
N ALA A 91 4.11 -1.84 -0.13
CA ALA A 91 3.90 -0.40 -0.21
C ALA A 91 3.45 0.14 1.16
N LYS A 92 4.23 1.05 1.74
CA LYS A 92 3.95 1.69 3.03
C LYS A 92 3.48 3.10 2.81
N TRP A 93 2.24 3.36 3.21
CA TRP A 93 1.59 4.66 3.13
C TRP A 93 1.43 5.23 4.53
N PRO A 94 2.06 6.38 4.85
CA PRO A 94 1.77 7.07 6.10
C PRO A 94 0.27 7.35 6.21
N ALA A 95 -0.34 7.01 7.34
CA ALA A 95 -1.77 7.16 7.58
C ALA A 95 -2.03 7.75 8.97
N LEU A 96 -3.10 8.53 9.07
CA LEU A 96 -3.60 9.06 10.34
C LEU A 96 -4.63 8.09 10.93
N ILE A 97 -4.50 7.79 12.22
CA ILE A 97 -5.47 6.96 12.95
C ILE A 97 -6.53 7.88 13.55
N ALA A 98 -7.70 7.97 12.91
CA ALA A 98 -8.78 8.89 13.29
C ALA A 98 -9.14 8.82 14.78
N ALA A 99 -9.30 7.61 15.34
CA ALA A 99 -9.64 7.43 16.76
C ALA A 99 -8.57 8.01 17.71
N LYS A 100 -7.28 7.81 17.39
CA LYS A 100 -6.17 8.34 18.21
C LYS A 100 -6.07 9.87 18.06
N ALA A 101 -6.28 10.38 16.85
CA ALA A 101 -6.29 11.81 16.61
C ALA A 101 -7.46 12.51 17.33
N ASN A 102 -8.67 11.94 17.29
CA ASN A 102 -9.83 12.44 18.04
C ASN A 102 -9.52 12.47 19.54
N ALA A 103 -8.99 11.38 20.10
CA ALA A 103 -8.61 11.32 21.51
C ALA A 103 -7.51 12.34 21.87
N PHE A 104 -6.55 12.58 20.96
CA PHE A 104 -5.48 13.55 21.17
C PHE A 104 -5.99 15.00 21.19
N TYR A 105 -6.84 15.37 20.21
CA TYR A 105 -7.32 16.73 20.06
C TYR A 105 -8.45 17.07 21.02
N LEU A 106 -9.43 16.17 21.20
CA LEU A 106 -10.63 16.43 22.00
C LEU A 106 -10.47 16.02 23.47
N GLY A 107 -9.65 14.99 23.74
CA GLY A 107 -9.49 14.44 25.07
C GLY A 107 -10.64 13.51 25.48
N GLN A 108 -10.88 13.42 26.78
CA GLN A 108 -11.97 12.62 27.35
C GLN A 108 -13.30 13.38 27.23
N SER A 109 -14.36 12.67 26.87
CA SER A 109 -15.70 13.25 26.84
C SER A 109 -16.18 13.60 28.25
N LEU A 110 -16.85 14.74 28.37
CA LEU A 110 -17.47 15.22 29.61
C LEU A 110 -18.95 14.79 29.73
N GLY A 111 -19.44 13.99 28.77
CA GLY A 111 -20.84 13.61 28.65
C GLY A 111 -21.48 14.17 27.39
N VAL A 112 -22.81 14.22 27.39
CA VAL A 112 -23.62 14.76 26.29
C VAL A 112 -24.26 16.05 26.78
N ASP A 113 -24.15 17.10 25.99
CA ASP A 113 -24.78 18.38 26.26
C ASP A 113 -26.32 18.23 26.15
N PRO A 114 -27.10 18.56 27.19
CA PRO A 114 -28.53 18.34 27.19
C PRO A 114 -29.28 19.22 26.17
N ASP A 115 -28.72 20.36 25.79
CA ASP A 115 -29.38 21.32 24.89
C ASP A 115 -29.15 20.97 23.42
N SER A 116 -27.90 20.66 23.04
CA SER A 116 -27.51 20.36 21.66
C SER A 116 -27.53 18.87 21.31
N GLY A 117 -27.46 17.99 22.30
CA GLY A 117 -27.36 16.53 22.10
C GLY A 117 -26.00 16.04 21.61
N TYR A 118 -24.99 16.92 21.51
CA TYR A 118 -23.63 16.56 21.11
C TYR A 118 -22.76 16.16 22.30
N GLN A 119 -21.72 15.35 22.04
CA GLN A 119 -20.73 15.07 23.07
C GLN A 119 -19.99 16.36 23.47
N MET A 120 -19.75 16.50 24.76
CA MET A 120 -19.04 17.63 25.35
C MET A 120 -17.57 17.32 25.52
N TYR A 121 -16.73 18.31 25.24
CA TYR A 121 -15.30 18.28 25.51
C TYR A 121 -14.84 19.64 26.04
N TYR A 122 -13.73 19.66 26.80
CA TYR A 122 -13.03 20.89 27.14
C TYR A 122 -11.80 21.01 26.27
N VAL A 123 -11.89 21.85 25.22
CA VAL A 123 -10.83 21.97 24.22
C VAL A 123 -10.50 23.43 23.96
N PRO A 124 -9.45 23.99 24.59
CA PRO A 124 -9.01 25.35 24.28
C PRO A 124 -8.55 25.44 22.82
N HIS A 125 -8.91 26.52 22.12
CA HIS A 125 -8.69 26.68 20.67
C HIS A 125 -7.21 26.55 20.28
N GLU A 126 -6.30 26.97 21.17
CA GLU A 126 -4.85 26.88 21.00
C GLU A 126 -4.39 25.44 20.73
N ARG A 127 -5.11 24.42 21.20
CA ARG A 127 -4.81 23.01 20.95
C ARG A 127 -4.73 22.70 19.46
N LEU A 128 -5.58 23.32 18.64
CA LEU A 128 -5.63 23.07 17.20
C LEU A 128 -4.49 23.74 16.43
N TYR A 129 -4.00 24.88 16.93
CA TYR A 129 -2.95 25.69 16.27
C TYR A 129 -1.55 25.43 16.81
N THR A 130 -1.44 24.68 17.91
CA THR A 130 -0.15 24.30 18.47
C THR A 130 0.48 23.19 17.62
N PRO A 131 1.69 23.42 17.05
CA PRO A 131 2.40 22.36 16.33
C PRO A 131 2.70 21.16 17.24
N LEU A 132 2.59 19.97 16.68
CA LEU A 132 2.90 18.72 17.34
C LEU A 132 4.41 18.46 17.35
N THR A 133 4.87 17.87 18.44
CA THR A 133 6.19 17.22 18.43
C THR A 133 6.16 15.96 17.56
N PRO A 134 7.31 15.52 17.01
CA PRO A 134 7.41 14.25 16.29
C PRO A 134 6.83 13.05 17.04
N ALA A 135 6.99 13.00 18.36
CA ALA A 135 6.46 11.93 19.20
C ALA A 135 4.93 11.97 19.30
N GLN A 136 4.34 13.16 19.42
CA GLN A 136 2.88 13.33 19.44
C GLN A 136 2.27 12.96 18.08
N PHE A 137 2.89 13.39 16.98
CA PHE A 137 2.43 13.02 15.64
C PHE A 137 2.53 11.52 15.39
N ALA A 138 3.64 10.89 15.80
CA ALA A 138 3.81 9.44 15.73
C ALA A 138 2.79 8.67 16.60
N SER A 139 2.28 9.28 17.68
CA SER A 139 1.26 8.64 18.51
C SER A 139 -0.10 8.52 17.82
N ILE A 140 -0.39 9.39 16.84
CA ILE A 140 -1.66 9.44 16.10
C ILE A 140 -1.55 8.93 14.66
N THR A 141 -0.38 8.46 14.24
CA THR A 141 -0.14 7.95 12.88
C THR A 141 0.44 6.54 12.88
N GLN A 142 0.33 5.86 11.74
CA GLN A 142 0.94 4.57 11.46
C GLN A 142 1.04 4.38 9.94
N ASP A 143 1.94 3.53 9.48
CA ASP A 143 1.93 3.10 8.07
C ASP A 143 0.79 2.11 7.80
N SER A 144 -0.03 2.40 6.80
CA SER A 144 -0.82 1.39 6.10
C SER A 144 0.10 0.60 5.19
N ILE A 145 0.01 -0.73 5.23
CA ILE A 145 0.92 -1.62 4.50
C ILE A 145 0.11 -2.44 3.51
N ASP A 146 0.31 -2.17 2.22
CA ASP A 146 -0.25 -2.97 1.12
C ASP A 146 0.80 -3.98 0.65
N ARG A 147 0.36 -5.20 0.36
CA ARG A 147 1.22 -6.32 -0.04
C ARG A 147 0.68 -6.99 -1.29
N ASP A 148 1.41 -6.82 -2.39
CA ASP A 148 1.06 -7.39 -3.69
C ASP A 148 2.06 -8.44 -4.11
N THR A 149 1.59 -9.46 -4.84
CA THR A 149 2.44 -10.49 -5.44
C THR A 149 2.06 -10.69 -6.89
N ALA A 150 3.05 -10.59 -7.78
CA ALA A 150 2.91 -10.91 -9.19
C ALA A 150 3.82 -12.09 -9.54
N ARG A 151 3.36 -12.98 -10.41
CA ARG A 151 4.15 -14.13 -10.90
C ARG A 151 3.90 -14.36 -12.38
N ALA A 152 4.93 -14.85 -13.07
CA ALA A 152 4.87 -15.27 -14.46
C ALA A 152 5.71 -16.53 -14.66
N GLU A 153 5.17 -17.47 -15.42
CA GLU A 153 5.80 -18.75 -15.75
C GLU A 153 5.72 -18.95 -17.26
N ASN A 154 6.81 -19.37 -17.88
CA ASN A 154 6.80 -19.78 -19.29
C ASN A 154 7.47 -21.15 -19.42
N TYR A 155 6.88 -22.00 -20.23
CA TYR A 155 7.38 -23.32 -20.57
C TYR A 155 7.57 -23.39 -22.08
N SER A 156 8.57 -24.12 -22.54
CA SER A 156 8.72 -24.42 -23.96
C SER A 156 9.31 -25.81 -24.13
N ILE A 157 8.72 -26.61 -25.00
CA ILE A 157 9.24 -27.93 -25.38
C ILE A 157 9.40 -27.97 -26.88
N LYS A 158 10.60 -28.29 -27.34
CA LYS A 158 10.94 -28.53 -28.74
C LYS A 158 11.38 -29.96 -28.92
N VAL A 159 10.83 -30.62 -29.93
CA VAL A 159 11.23 -31.97 -30.33
C VAL A 159 11.54 -31.94 -31.82
N ASN A 160 12.69 -32.50 -32.20
CA ASN A 160 13.12 -32.63 -33.58
C ASN A 160 13.45 -34.09 -33.88
N ASN A 161 13.08 -34.56 -35.06
CA ASN A 161 13.56 -35.83 -35.63
C ASN A 161 14.08 -35.57 -37.04
N THR A 162 15.27 -36.04 -37.37
CA THR A 162 15.87 -35.88 -38.71
C THR A 162 15.57 -37.02 -39.69
N ASP A 163 14.98 -38.13 -39.22
CA ASP A 163 14.83 -39.40 -39.95
C ASP A 163 13.41 -40.00 -39.80
N LEU A 164 12.36 -39.24 -40.12
CA LEU A 164 10.98 -39.76 -40.07
C LEU A 164 10.60 -40.61 -41.29
N PHE A 165 11.13 -40.26 -42.46
CA PHE A 165 11.01 -41.04 -43.70
C PHE A 165 12.29 -40.88 -44.54
N GLN A 166 12.73 -41.96 -45.19
CA GLN A 166 13.81 -41.92 -46.17
C GLN A 166 13.22 -41.80 -47.58
N LEU A 167 13.48 -40.67 -48.23
CA LEU A 167 13.20 -40.50 -49.65
C LEU A 167 14.48 -40.80 -50.45
N PRO A 168 14.37 -41.10 -51.77
CA PRO A 168 15.52 -41.32 -52.64
C PRO A 168 16.53 -40.14 -52.70
N ALA A 169 16.18 -38.98 -52.12
CA ALA A 169 16.99 -37.77 -52.06
C ALA A 169 17.47 -37.38 -50.63
N GLY A 170 17.25 -38.22 -49.61
CA GLY A 170 17.66 -37.97 -48.22
C GLY A 170 16.52 -38.06 -47.20
N SER A 171 16.87 -38.05 -45.91
CA SER A 171 15.92 -38.13 -44.80
C SER A 171 15.12 -36.83 -44.61
N VAL A 172 13.83 -36.97 -44.29
CA VAL A 172 12.93 -35.84 -43.98
C VAL A 172 12.74 -35.73 -42.46
N GLY A 173 12.91 -34.52 -41.93
CA GLY A 173 12.74 -34.23 -40.50
C GLY A 173 11.43 -33.53 -40.11
N PHE A 174 11.12 -33.52 -38.82
CA PHE A 174 9.93 -32.93 -38.21
C PHE A 174 10.32 -32.15 -36.95
N ALA A 175 9.78 -30.95 -36.80
CA ALA A 175 9.92 -30.14 -35.59
C ALA A 175 8.54 -29.73 -35.06
N ALA A 176 8.33 -29.88 -33.75
CA ALA A 176 7.15 -29.39 -33.05
C ALA A 176 7.55 -28.54 -31.84
N THR A 177 6.78 -27.49 -31.57
CA THR A 177 6.95 -26.60 -30.42
C THR A 177 5.63 -26.48 -29.67
N ALA A 178 5.66 -26.53 -28.35
CA ALA A 178 4.53 -26.22 -27.47
C ALA A 178 4.97 -25.20 -26.41
N GLU A 179 4.05 -24.32 -26.02
CA GLU A 179 4.20 -23.26 -25.01
C GLU A 179 3.13 -23.42 -23.92
#